data_AF-A0A1G2HLX6-F1
#
_entry.id   AF-A0A1G2HLX6-F1
#
_cell.length_a   1.000
_cell.length_b   1.000
_cell.length_c   1.000
_cell.angle_alpha   90.00
_cell.angle_beta   90.00
_cell.angle_gamma   90.00
#
_symmetry.space_group_name_H-M   'P 1'
#
loop_
_entity.id
_entity.type
_entity.pdbx_description
1 polymer ?
#
loop_
_entity_poly.entity_id
_entity_poly.type
_entity_poly.pdbx_seq_one_letter_code
_entity_poly.pdbx_strand_id
1 'polypeptide(L)' 'MLKCDKCFAENKALNNFRKCEVYSRVVGYIRPVEQWHKGKKQEYGERQEYIMPKGDSSCC' A
#
# COMPACT_ATOMS: atom_id res chain seq x y z
N MET A 1 3.11 11.82 -11.67
CA MET A 1 4.53 12.13 -11.98
C MET A 1 5.34 11.69 -10.78
N LEU A 2 6.01 10.54 -10.89
CA LEU A 2 6.85 10.01 -9.82
C LEU A 2 8.26 10.55 -10.04
N LYS A 3 8.84 11.21 -9.04
CA LYS A 3 10.25 11.64 -9.10
C LYS A 3 11.13 10.43 -8.84
N CYS A 4 12.25 10.35 -9.55
CA CYS A 4 13.32 9.41 -9.22
C CYS A 4 13.93 9.75 -7.85
N ASP A 5 14.51 8.77 -7.15
CA ASP A 5 15.07 9.00 -5.80
C ASP A 5 16.13 10.11 -5.79
N LYS A 6 16.98 10.16 -6.82
CA LYS A 6 17.98 11.23 -7.01
C LYS A 6 17.31 12.61 -7.17
N CYS A 7 16.28 12.67 -8.00
CA CYS A 7 15.49 13.86 -8.31
C CYS A 7 14.74 14.39 -7.06
N PHE A 8 14.30 13.50 -6.18
CA PHE A 8 13.64 13.83 -4.93
C PHE A 8 14.63 14.36 -3.87
N ALA A 9 15.84 13.80 -3.83
CA ALA A 9 16.90 14.24 -2.93
C ALA A 9 17.37 15.67 -3.22
N GLU A 10 17.49 16.03 -4.50
CA GLU A 10 17.92 17.37 -4.94
C GLU A 10 16.84 18.43 -4.73
N ASN A 11 15.57 18.11 -5.00
CA ASN A 11 14.47 19.04 -4.77
C ASN A 11 13.20 18.30 -4.33
N LYS A 12 12.88 18.41 -3.04
CA LYS A 12 11.71 17.77 -2.42
C LYS A 12 10.38 18.39 -2.85
N ALA A 13 10.36 19.61 -3.37
CA ALA A 13 9.13 20.32 -3.70
C ALA A 13 8.43 19.67 -4.90
N LEU A 14 7.18 19.26 -4.71
CA LEU A 14 6.35 18.65 -5.76
C LEU A 14 5.38 19.70 -6.32
N ASN A 15 5.84 20.49 -7.28
CA ASN A 15 5.10 21.67 -7.76
C ASN A 15 3.85 21.35 -8.62
N ASN A 16 3.65 20.10 -9.03
CA ASN A 16 2.47 19.65 -9.79
C ASN A 16 1.98 18.30 -9.24
N PHE A 17 1.61 18.30 -7.96
CA PHE A 17 1.14 17.11 -7.27
C PHE A 17 -0.27 16.73 -7.74
N ARG A 18 -0.37 15.55 -8.34
CA ARG A 18 -1.62 14.82 -8.49
C ARG A 18 -1.63 13.71 -7.45
N LYS A 19 -2.74 13.58 -6.72
CA LYS A 19 -2.92 12.47 -5.78
C LYS A 19 -2.86 11.16 -6.55
N CYS A 20 -2.10 10.20 -6.02
CA CYS A 20 -2.09 8.84 -6.54
C CYS A 20 -3.32 8.10 -6.01
N GLU A 21 -4.08 7.49 -6.90
CA GLU A 21 -5.16 6.60 -6.50
C GLU A 21 -4.55 5.28 -6.00
N VAL A 22 -4.79 4.98 -4.72
CA VAL A 22 -4.30 3.75 -4.10
C VAL A 22 -5.41 2.71 -4.15
N TYR A 23 -5.09 1.55 -4.71
CA TYR A 23 -6.01 0.42 -4.84
C TYR A 23 -5.57 -0.74 -3.95
N SER A 24 -6.53 -1.44 -3.34
CA SER A 24 -6.26 -2.59 -2.48
C SER A 24 -7.35 -3.65 -2.60
N ARG A 25 -7.01 -4.91 -2.28
CA ARG A 25 -7.91 -6.07 -2.33
C ARG A 25 -8.66 -6.22 -1.01
N VAL A 26 -9.99 -6.18 -1.05
CA VAL A 26 -10.83 -6.19 0.17
C VAL A 26 -11.65 -7.48 0.31
N VAL A 27 -12.46 -7.84 -0.70
CA VAL A 27 -13.36 -9.02 -0.71
C VAL A 27 -13.30 -9.71 -2.07
N GLY A 28 -12.12 -10.17 -2.48
CA GLY A 28 -11.93 -10.87 -3.75
C GLY A 28 -11.66 -10.00 -4.99
N TYR A 29 -11.91 -8.69 -4.93
CA TYR A 29 -11.59 -7.73 -6.00
C TYR A 29 -10.85 -6.49 -5.49
N ILE A 30 -10.32 -5.71 -6.44
CA ILE A 30 -9.53 -4.49 -6.19
C ILE A 30 -10.47 -3.27 -6.12
N ARG A 31 -10.34 -2.45 -5.08
CA ARG A 31 -11.15 -1.22 -4.87
C ARG A 31 -10.25 -0.04 -4.45
N PRO A 32 -10.56 1.20 -4.86
CA PRO A 32 -9.85 2.38 -4.35
C PRO A 32 -9.99 2.49 -2.83
N VAL A 33 -8.87 2.70 -2.14
CA VAL A 33 -8.81 2.84 -0.68
C VAL A 33 -9.58 4.08 -0.20
N GLU A 34 -9.60 5.14 -1.01
CA GLU A 34 -10.37 6.36 -0.71
C GLU A 34 -11.88 6.09 -0.57
N GLN A 35 -12.40 5.04 -1.21
CA GLN A 35 -13.83 4.68 -1.20
C GLN A 35 -14.21 3.70 -0.08
N TRP A 36 -13.34 3.41 0.88
CA TRP A 36 -13.65 2.52 1.98
C TRP A 36 -14.60 3.17 2.99
N HIS A 37 -15.70 2.48 3.30
CA HIS A 37 -16.60 2.88 4.39
C HIS A 37 -15.97 2.57 5.75
N LYS A 38 -16.53 3.16 6.82
CA LYS A 38 -16.02 3.05 8.20
C LYS A 38 -15.77 1.61 8.65
N GLY A 39 -16.71 0.70 8.36
CA GLY A 39 -16.59 -0.73 8.70
C GLY A 39 -15.39 -1.42 8.05
N LYS A 40 -15.12 -1.16 6.75
CA LYS A 40 -13.94 -1.75 6.07
C LYS A 40 -12.61 -1.22 6.57
N LYS A 41 -12.56 0.05 6.98
CA LYS A 41 -11.36 0.62 7.61
C LYS A 41 -11.07 -0.07 8.94
N GLN A 42 -12.12 -0.32 9.74
CA GLN A 42 -11.99 -1.08 10.98
C GLN A 42 -11.59 -2.55 10.73
N GLU A 43 -12.31 -3.26 9.85
CA GLU A 43 -12.00 -4.65 9.47
C GLU A 43 -10.55 -4.78 8.98
N TYR A 44 -10.05 -3.84 8.18
CA TYR A 44 -8.67 -3.86 7.71
C TYR A 44 -7.66 -3.71 8.84
N GLY A 45 -7.93 -2.86 9.84
CA GLY A 45 -7.07 -2.69 11.02
C GLY A 45 -7.03 -3.92 11.93
N GLU A 46 -8.05 -4.77 11.87
CA GLU A 46 -8.12 -6.04 12.61
C GLU A 46 -7.41 -7.20 11.86
N ARG A 47 -6.98 -7.01 10.61
CA ARG A 47 -6.25 -8.03 9.84
C ARG A 47 -4.85 -8.24 10.41
N GLN A 48 -4.43 -9.50 10.44
CA GLN A 48 -3.07 -9.88 10.82
C GLN A 48 -2.30 -10.38 9.60
N GLU A 49 -1.08 -9.89 9.43
CA GLU A 49 -0.18 -10.37 8.39
C GLU A 49 0.40 -11.72 8.78
N TYR A 50 0.44 -12.65 7.82
CA TYR A 50 1.14 -13.90 8.02
C TYR A 50 2.65 -13.66 7.87
N ILE A 51 3.38 -13.78 8.97
CA ILE A 51 4.83 -13.75 8.96
C ILE A 51 5.31 -15.15 8.63
N MET A 52 5.97 -15.30 7.48
CA MET A 52 6.67 -16.54 7.16
C MET A 52 7.65 -16.85 8.30
N PRO A 53 7.58 -18.04 8.93
CA PRO A 53 8.63 -18.44 9.85
C PRO A 53 9.96 -18.40 9.09
N LYS A 54 11.02 -17.89 9.73
CA LYS A 54 12.39 -17.97 9.19
C LYS A 54 12.75 -19.46 9.09
N GLY A 55 12.48 -20.06 7.93
CA GLY A 55 12.66 -21.48 7.72
C GLY A 55 14.13 -21.83 7.67
N ASP A 56 14.52 -22.81 8.48
CA ASP A 56 15.41 -23.86 8.02
C ASP A 56 14.84 -24.41 6.71
N SER A 57 15.68 -24.44 5.69
CA SER A 57 15.36 -24.81 4.33
C SER A 57 14.98 -26.29 4.23
N SER A 58 13.69 -26.62 4.14
CA SER A 58 13.31 -27.96 3.66
C SER A 58 11.94 -28.09 3.01
N CYS A 59 11.28 -27.00 2.60
CA CYS A 59 10.05 -27.16 1.81
C CYS A 59 9.84 -25.98 0.84
N CYS A 60 10.64 -25.99 -0.22
CA CYS A 60 10.26 -26.01 -1.64
C CYS A 60 11.54 -26.18 -2.46
#